data_AF-A0A0G3HKZ6-F1
#
_entry.id   AF-A0A0G3HKZ6-F1
#
_cell.length_a   1.000
_cell.length_b   1.000
_cell.length_c   1.000
_cell.angle_alpha   90.00
_cell.angle_beta   90.00
_cell.angle_gamma   90.00
#
_symmetry.space_group_name_H-M   'P 1'
#
loop_
_entity.id
_entity.type
_entity.pdbx_description
1 polymer ?
#
loop_
_entity_poly.entity_id
_entity_poly.type
_entity_poly.pdbx_seq_one_letter_code
_entity_poly.pdbx_strand_id
1 'polypeptide(L)'
;MRVVEVKPLNVEAWAISLRDGRPWAKGRALSPATVKVKTGQLRTVFQRAVDDGLLARNPAVVLKRFDTGHSGDFYVPTDEEVRALYRAACQCEGAVWLPLAVRFGVEAGLRAGEGWGGG
;
A
#
# COMPACT_ATOMS: atom_id res chain seq x y z
N MET A 1 5.99 23.11 17.66
CA MET A 1 5.63 21.85 18.35
C MET A 1 6.85 20.96 18.37
N ARG A 2 7.33 20.57 19.55
CA ARG A 2 8.48 19.67 19.69
C ARG A 2 8.00 18.22 19.65
N VAL A 3 8.83 17.30 19.15
CA VAL A 3 8.48 15.86 19.04
C VAL A 3 8.11 15.26 20.40
N VAL A 4 8.71 15.76 21.49
CA VAL A 4 8.41 15.36 22.88
C VAL A 4 6.98 15.73 23.34
N GLU A 5 6.30 16.64 22.66
CA GLU A 5 4.93 17.08 23.00
C GLU A 5 3.86 16.25 22.27
N VAL A 6 4.26 15.30 21.42
CA VAL A 6 3.35 14.42 20.69
C VAL A 6 2.70 13.44 21.66
N LYS A 7 1.40 13.63 21.93
CA LYS A 7 0.59 12.71 22.73
C LYS A 7 0.05 11.57 21.86
N PRO A 8 -0.22 10.39 22.44
CA PRO A 8 -0.87 9.29 21.73
C PRO A 8 -2.18 9.70 21.05
N LEU A 9 -2.98 10.56 21.70
CA LEU A 9 -4.23 11.09 21.12
C LEU A 9 -4.00 11.86 19.81
N ASN A 10 -2.89 12.60 19.69
CA ASN A 10 -2.58 13.33 18.46
C ASN A 10 -2.23 12.36 17.32
N VAL A 11 -1.54 11.27 17.66
CA VAL A 11 -1.17 10.22 16.72
C VAL A 11 -2.39 9.44 16.23
N GLU A 12 -3.32 9.16 17.14
CA GLU A 12 -4.59 8.50 16.81
C GLU A 12 -5.48 9.41 15.95
N ALA A 13 -5.65 10.68 16.32
CA ALA A 13 -6.40 11.65 15.53
C ALA A 13 -5.82 11.82 14.11
N TRP A 14 -4.49 11.80 13.99
CA TRP A 14 -3.82 11.77 12.69
C TRP A 14 -4.17 10.51 11.90
N ALA A 15 -4.10 9.32 12.50
CA ALA A 15 -4.44 8.07 11.81
C ALA A 15 -5.91 8.03 11.37
N ILE A 16 -6.82 8.54 12.20
CA ILE A 16 -8.24 8.72 11.87
C ILE A 16 -8.39 9.65 10.66
N SER A 17 -7.69 10.79 10.63
CA SER A 17 -7.74 11.71 9.47
C SER A 17 -7.23 11.06 8.17
N LEU A 18 -6.29 10.11 8.24
CA LEU A 18 -5.85 9.38 7.06
C LEU A 18 -6.92 8.41 6.53
N ARG A 19 -7.66 7.75 7.43
CA ARG A 19 -8.71 6.78 7.12
C ARG A 19 -9.99 7.47 6.65
N ASP A 20 -10.44 8.50 7.36
CA ASP A 20 -11.79 9.06 7.20
C ASP A 20 -11.79 10.29 6.30
N GLY A 21 -10.67 10.99 6.18
CA GLY A 21 -10.56 12.15 5.32
C GLY A 21 -9.58 13.19 5.82
N ARG A 22 -8.71 13.64 4.91
CA ARG A 22 -7.62 14.56 5.24
C ARG A 22 -8.02 16.01 4.94
N PRO A 23 -8.06 16.91 5.94
CA PRO A 23 -8.42 18.32 5.73
C PRO A 23 -7.57 19.01 4.67
N TRP A 24 -6.27 18.72 4.63
CA TRP A 24 -5.32 19.28 3.66
C TRP A 24 -5.37 18.63 2.27
N ALA A 25 -6.20 17.61 2.06
CA ALA A 25 -6.37 16.93 0.78
C ALA A 25 -7.84 16.87 0.37
N LYS A 26 -8.57 17.98 0.58
CA LYS A 26 -10.00 18.13 0.24
C LYS A 26 -10.88 17.03 0.86
N GLY A 27 -10.57 16.60 2.08
CA GLY A 27 -11.30 15.53 2.76
C GLY A 27 -11.06 14.13 2.20
N ARG A 28 -10.12 13.93 1.27
CA ARG A 28 -9.90 12.62 0.63
C ARG A 28 -9.20 11.63 1.57
N ALA A 29 -9.89 10.54 1.87
CA ALA A 29 -9.37 9.36 2.56
C ALA A 29 -8.26 8.65 1.76
N LEU A 30 -7.39 7.94 2.46
CA LEU A 30 -6.42 7.02 1.86
C LEU A 30 -6.98 5.60 1.76
N SER A 31 -6.39 4.80 0.87
CA SER A 31 -6.72 3.36 0.85
C SER A 31 -6.31 2.70 2.17
N PRO A 32 -7.04 1.67 2.64
CA PRO A 32 -6.69 0.94 3.86
C PRO A 32 -5.25 0.42 3.89
N ALA A 33 -4.78 -0.11 2.75
CA ALA A 33 -3.39 -0.55 2.60
C ALA A 33 -2.40 0.61 2.81
N THR A 34 -2.70 1.79 2.25
CA THR A 34 -1.85 2.98 2.46
C THR A 34 -1.87 3.45 3.91
N VAL A 35 -3.04 3.45 4.57
CA VAL A 35 -3.15 3.81 6.00
C VAL A 35 -2.28 2.87 6.84
N LYS A 36 -2.38 1.56 6.61
CA LYS A 36 -1.57 0.52 7.29
C LYS A 36 -0.07 0.76 7.16
N VAL A 37 0.40 1.08 5.95
CA VAL A 37 1.82 1.38 5.70
C VAL A 37 2.24 2.64 6.46
N LYS A 38 1.45 3.72 6.38
CA LYS A 38 1.78 5.00 7.01
C LYS A 38 1.81 4.91 8.53
N THR A 39 0.84 4.24 9.15
CA THR A 39 0.81 4.03 10.60
C THR A 39 1.96 3.14 11.07
N GLY A 40 2.31 2.09 10.32
CA GLY A 40 3.47 1.24 10.60
C GLY A 40 4.82 1.97 10.51
N GLN A 41 5.00 2.80 9.47
CA GLN A 41 6.18 3.65 9.31
C GLN A 41 6.32 4.62 10.49
N LEU A 42 5.23 5.32 10.86
CA LEU A 42 5.26 6.27 11.96
C LEU A 42 5.63 5.60 13.29
N ARG A 43 5.07 4.42 13.57
CA ARG A 43 5.41 3.64 14.76
C ARG A 43 6.88 3.26 14.80
N THR A 44 7.46 2.91 13.66
CA THR A 44 8.88 2.55 13.52
C THR A 44 9.78 3.77 13.78
N VAL A 45 9.45 4.92 13.21
CA VAL A 45 10.20 6.17 13.43
C VAL A 45 10.17 6.58 14.91
N PHE A 46 9.01 6.53 15.56
CA PHE A 46 8.92 6.84 16.98
C PHE A 46 9.62 5.80 17.86
N GLN A 47 9.62 4.53 17.46
CA GLN A 47 10.38 3.52 18.17
C GLN A 47 11.87 3.83 18.10
N ARG A 48 12.37 4.17 16.91
CA ARG A 48 13.77 4.53 16.73
C ARG A 48 14.17 5.74 17.57
N ALA A 49 13.31 6.75 17.65
CA ALA A 49 13.55 7.91 18.52
C ALA A 49 13.58 7.56 20.02
N VAL A 50 12.86 6.51 20.46
CA VAL A 50 12.98 5.98 21.82
C VAL A 50 14.32 5.27 22.00
N ASP A 51 14.69 4.42 21.04
CA ASP A 51 15.93 3.65 21.07
C ASP A 51 17.17 4.58 21.08
N ASP A 52 17.09 5.71 20.38
CA ASP A 52 18.12 6.77 20.36
C ASP A 52 18.05 7.72 21.59
N GLY A 53 17.15 7.46 22.55
CA GLY A 53 17.03 8.23 23.80
C GLY A 53 16.37 9.63 23.66
N LEU A 54 15.84 9.97 22.48
CA LEU A 54 15.17 11.24 22.20
C LEU A 54 13.75 11.31 22.78
N LEU A 55 13.13 10.15 23.00
CA LEU A 55 11.80 10.01 23.58
C LEU A 55 11.81 8.98 24.72
N ALA A 56 11.12 9.29 25.81
CA ALA A 56 10.96 8.34 26.92
C ALA A 56 10.05 7.15 26.57
N ARG A 57 9.10 7.33 25.64
CA ARG A 57 8.14 6.29 25.24
C ARG A 57 7.63 6.53 23.82
N ASN A 58 7.21 5.46 23.15
CA ASN A 58 6.65 5.53 21.80
C ASN A 58 5.17 5.95 21.85
N PRO A 59 4.81 7.18 21.42
CA PRO A 59 3.41 7.63 21.43
C PRO A 59 2.53 6.90 20.42
N ALA A 60 3.12 6.29 19.38
CA ALA A 60 2.40 5.56 18.34
C ALA A 60 2.10 4.10 18.71
N VAL A 61 2.32 3.69 19.96
CA VAL A 61 1.93 2.35 20.45
C VAL A 61 0.43 2.09 20.29
N VAL A 62 -0.40 3.13 20.37
CA VAL A 62 -1.86 3.08 20.15
C VAL A 62 -2.23 2.59 18.75
N LEU A 63 -1.33 2.76 17.78
CA LEU A 63 -1.58 2.34 16.40
C LEU A 63 -1.39 0.83 16.16
N LYS A 64 -0.92 0.06 17.16
CA LYS A 64 -0.66 -1.39 17.01
C LYS A 64 -1.91 -2.19 16.61
N ARG A 65 -3.09 -1.73 17.03
CA ARG A 65 -4.40 -2.35 16.73
C ARG A 65 -5.35 -1.37 16.05
N PHE A 66 -4.82 -0.32 15.42
CA PHE A 66 -5.66 0.66 14.74
C PHE A 66 -6.37 0.01 13.56
N ASP A 67 -7.69 0.20 13.49
CA ASP A 67 -8.49 -0.25 12.36
C ASP A 67 -8.20 0.63 11.13
N THR A 68 -7.51 0.06 10.15
CA THR A 68 -7.15 0.73 8.91
C THR A 68 -8.27 0.71 7.87
N GLY A 69 -9.38 0.04 8.15
CA GLY A 69 -10.44 -0.28 7.19
C GLY A 69 -10.16 -1.55 6.39
N HIS A 70 -11.15 -1.96 5.60
CA HIS A 70 -11.06 -3.14 4.72
C HIS A 70 -10.61 -2.76 3.32
N SER A 71 -9.46 -3.29 2.89
CA SER A 71 -9.15 -3.38 1.47
C SER A 71 -10.13 -4.36 0.83
N GLY A 72 -10.81 -3.93 -0.25
CA GLY A 72 -11.74 -4.80 -0.99
C GLY A 72 -11.06 -6.08 -1.51
N ASP A 73 -11.88 -7.04 -1.93
CA ASP A 73 -11.41 -8.34 -2.36
C ASP A 73 -10.43 -8.23 -3.53
N PHE A 74 -9.34 -8.98 -3.41
CA PHE A 74 -8.40 -9.14 -4.51
C PHE A 74 -9.02 -10.06 -5.56
N TYR A 75 -9.30 -9.52 -6.74
CA TYR A 75 -9.82 -10.31 -7.84
C TYR A 75 -8.71 -11.18 -8.44
N VAL A 76 -8.96 -12.49 -8.47
CA VAL A 76 -8.11 -13.48 -9.16
C VAL A 76 -8.83 -13.87 -10.44
N PRO A 77 -8.27 -13.58 -11.62
CA PRO A 77 -8.88 -13.99 -12.89
C PRO A 77 -9.01 -15.51 -12.99
N THR A 78 -10.11 -15.98 -13.56
CA THR A 78 -10.31 -17.38 -13.93
C THR A 78 -9.52 -17.75 -15.18
N ASP A 79 -9.31 -19.06 -15.41
CA ASP A 79 -8.62 -19.54 -16.62
C ASP A 79 -9.30 -19.07 -17.92
N GLU A 80 -10.63 -18.95 -17.92
CA GLU A 80 -11.39 -18.49 -19.08
C GLU A 80 -11.10 -17.01 -19.39
N GLU A 81 -11.02 -16.18 -18.35
CA GLU A 81 -10.70 -14.76 -18.45
C GLU A 81 -9.24 -14.55 -18.88
N VAL A 82 -8.31 -15.37 -18.38
CA VAL A 82 -6.91 -15.37 -18.84
C VAL A 82 -6.82 -15.76 -20.32
N ARG A 83 -7.55 -16.79 -20.75
CA ARG A 83 -7.61 -17.20 -22.17
C ARG A 83 -8.25 -16.11 -23.05
N ALA A 84 -9.28 -15.43 -22.56
CA ALA A 84 -9.90 -14.30 -23.25
C ALA A 84 -8.92 -13.11 -23.37
N LEU A 85 -8.20 -12.79 -22.31
CA LEU A 85 -7.17 -11.74 -22.29
C LEU A 85 -6.05 -12.04 -23.29
N TYR A 86 -5.56 -13.27 -23.33
CA TYR A 86 -4.54 -13.69 -24.29
C TYR A 86 -5.03 -13.54 -25.75
N ARG A 87 -6.26 -13.98 -26.04
CA ARG A 87 -6.85 -13.83 -27.39
C ARG A 87 -7.01 -12.37 -27.79
N ALA A 88 -7.48 -11.51 -26.88
CA ALA A 88 -7.59 -10.08 -27.12
C ALA A 88 -6.22 -9.44 -27.36
N ALA A 89 -5.19 -9.85 -26.61
CA ALA A 89 -3.83 -9.38 -26.82
C ALA A 89 -3.30 -9.75 -28.21
N CYS A 90 -3.59 -10.96 -28.71
CA CYS A 90 -3.18 -11.40 -30.05
C CYS A 90 -3.82 -10.56 -31.18
N GLN A 91 -4.97 -9.95 -30.91
CA GLN A 91 -5.71 -9.12 -31.87
C GLN A 91 -5.33 -7.64 -31.77
N CYS A 92 -4.47 -7.26 -30.83
CA CYS A 92 -4.09 -5.87 -30.60
C CYS A 92 -2.97 -5.45 -31.56
N GLU A 93 -3.35 -4.83 -32.67
CA GLU A 93 -2.41 -4.30 -33.65
C GLU A 93 -1.52 -3.22 -33.01
N GLY A 94 -0.20 -3.43 -33.04
CA GLY A 94 0.81 -2.52 -32.46
C GLY A 94 1.44 -2.99 -31.15
N ALA A 95 0.94 -4.05 -30.51
CA ALA A 95 1.47 -4.56 -29.24
C ALA A 95 1.86 -6.06 -29.33
N VAL A 96 2.75 -6.40 -30.27
CA VAL A 96 3.23 -7.78 -30.52
C VAL A 96 3.83 -8.45 -29.28
N TRP A 97 4.36 -7.65 -28.33
CA TRP A 97 4.91 -8.13 -27.07
C TRP A 97 3.84 -8.55 -26.04
N LEU A 98 2.61 -8.05 -26.16
CA LEU A 98 1.57 -8.19 -25.14
C LEU A 98 1.08 -9.65 -24.95
N PRO A 99 0.82 -10.44 -26.03
CA PRO A 99 0.50 -11.86 -25.87
C PRO A 99 1.61 -12.64 -25.16
N LEU A 100 2.87 -12.34 -25.50
CA LEU A 100 4.03 -13.00 -24.92
C LEU A 100 4.15 -12.65 -23.43
N ALA A 101 3.95 -11.38 -23.06
CA ALA A 101 3.98 -10.95 -21.67
C ALA A 101 2.85 -11.55 -20.84
N VAL A 102 1.63 -11.66 -21.38
CA VAL A 102 0.50 -12.33 -20.70
C VAL A 102 0.81 -13.82 -20.47
N ARG A 103 1.31 -14.52 -21.49
CA ARG A 103 1.66 -15.93 -21.37
C ARG A 103 2.78 -16.16 -20.36
N PHE A 104 3.84 -15.35 -20.43
CA PHE A 104 4.98 -15.46 -19.53
C PHE A 104 4.60 -15.14 -18.08
N GLY A 105 3.76 -14.12 -17.85
CA GLY A 105 3.26 -13.78 -16.52
C GLY A 105 2.43 -14.89 -15.88
N VAL A 106 1.62 -15.60 -16.67
CA VAL A 106 0.77 -16.71 -16.19
C VAL A 106 1.60 -17.96 -15.92
N GLU A 107 2.52 -18.32 -16.81
CA GLU A 107 3.32 -19.56 -16.66
C GLU A 107 4.42 -19.44 -15.60
N ALA A 108 5.06 -18.26 -15.48
CA ALA A 108 6.20 -18.07 -14.59
C ALA A 108 5.83 -17.46 -13.23
N GLY A 109 4.61 -16.91 -13.07
CA GLY A 109 4.16 -16.28 -11.83
C GLY A 109 5.00 -15.08 -11.39
N LEU A 110 5.73 -14.45 -12.32
CA LEU A 110 6.67 -13.38 -12.03
C LEU A 110 5.94 -12.08 -11.69
N ARG A 111 6.54 -11.27 -10.82
CA ARG A 111 6.07 -9.90 -10.61
C ARG A 111 6.34 -9.10 -11.89
N ALA A 112 5.45 -8.17 -12.23
CA ALA A 112 5.58 -7.34 -13.44
C ALA A 112 6.94 -6.58 -13.54
N GLY A 113 7.57 -6.27 -12.39
CA GLY A 113 8.90 -5.67 -12.34
C GLY A 113 10.09 -6.63 -12.54
N GLU A 114 9.86 -7.95 -12.51
CA GLU A 114 10.90 -8.98 -12.70
C GLU A 114 11.05 -9.36 -14.19
N GLY A 115 9.99 -9.20 -14.99
CA GLY A 115 10.02 -9.51 -16.43
C GLY A 115 10.61 -8.42 -17.34
N TRP A 116 10.78 -7.19 -16.82
CA TRP A 116 11.16 -6.00 -17.61
C TRP A 116 12.43 -5.31 -17.08
N GLY A 117 13.22 -6.01 -16.27
CA GLY A 117 14.52 -5.54 -15.80
C GLY A 117 15.63 -5.86 -16.81
N GLY A 118 15.71 -5.12 -17.91
CA GLY A 118 16.87 -5.19 -18.80
C GLY A 118 16.71 -4.45 -20.13
N GLY A 119 17.42 -3.31 -20.27
CA GLY A 119 17.77 -2.68 -21.55
C GLY A 119 16.83 -1.61 -22.04
#